data_AF-A0A9X4PED7-F1
#
_entry.id   AF-A0A9X4PED7-F1
#
_cell.length_a   1.000
_cell.length_b   1.000
_cell.length_c   1.000
_cell.angle_alpha   90.00
_cell.angle_beta   90.00
_cell.angle_gamma   90.00
#
_symmetry.space_group_name_H-M   'P 1'
#
loop_
_entity.id
_entity.type
_entity.pdbx_description
1 polymer ?
#
loop_
_entity_poly.entity_id
_entity_poly.type
_entity_poly.pdbx_seq_one_letter_code
_entity_poly.pdbx_strand_id
1 'polypeptide(L)'
;EKFGQHQPLNRQAERYAREGVPLSLSTLADQVGGVASVLAPLYQRIEAHVLAAERLHGDDTTVPVLAKGKTDIARLWTYVR
;
A
#
# COMPACT_ATOMS: atom_id res chain seq x y z
N GLU A 1 9.55 8.13 -5.65
CA GLU A 1 8.79 8.76 -4.54
C GLU A 1 8.11 7.71 -3.68
N LYS A 2 6.83 7.87 -3.28
CA LYS A 2 6.16 7.18 -2.16
C LYS A 2 6.60 5.75 -1.84
N PHE A 3 6.63 4.86 -2.83
CA PHE A 3 7.00 3.45 -2.66
C PHE A 3 8.52 3.25 -2.72
N GLY A 4 9.18 3.75 -3.77
CA GLY A 4 10.64 3.59 -3.95
C GLY A 4 11.53 4.29 -2.92
N GLN A 5 11.00 5.24 -2.12
CA GLN A 5 11.69 5.82 -0.96
C GLN A 5 11.19 5.25 0.39
N HIS A 6 10.23 4.31 0.38
CA HIS A 6 9.57 3.74 1.57
C HIS A 6 9.04 4.78 2.59
N GLN A 7 8.80 6.02 2.14
CA GLN A 7 8.46 7.17 2.99
C GLN A 7 6.97 7.10 3.41
N PRO A 8 6.60 7.37 4.67
CA PRO A 8 5.19 7.51 5.06
C PRO A 8 4.62 8.85 4.56
N LEU A 9 3.31 8.90 4.29
CA LEU A 9 2.67 10.04 3.61
C LEU A 9 2.81 11.37 4.38
N ASN A 10 2.80 11.36 5.71
CA ASN A 10 3.01 12.56 6.54
C ASN A 10 4.41 13.16 6.30
N ARG A 11 5.45 12.32 6.34
CA ARG A 11 6.84 12.75 6.08
C ARG A 11 7.01 13.21 4.64
N GLN A 12 6.20 12.72 3.70
CA GLN A 12 6.20 13.18 2.31
C GLN A 12 5.54 14.56 2.16
N ALA A 13 4.42 14.80 2.85
CA ALA A 13 3.79 16.13 2.93
C ALA A 13 4.73 17.17 3.56
N GLU A 14 5.39 16.83 4.67
CA GLU A 14 6.40 17.68 5.32
C GLU A 14 7.56 18.05 4.37
N ARG A 15 7.94 17.13 3.46
CA ARG A 15 9.02 17.34 2.50
C ARG A 15 8.59 18.28 1.38
N TYR A 16 7.44 18.02 0.74
CA TYR A 16 6.89 18.90 -0.29
C TYR A 16 6.60 20.31 0.24
N ALA A 17 6.16 20.46 1.49
CA ALA A 17 5.99 21.78 2.12
C ALA A 17 7.31 22.57 2.22
N ARG A 18 8.45 21.91 2.46
CA ARG A 18 9.79 22.54 2.43
C ARG A 18 10.27 22.86 1.01
N GLU A 19 9.79 22.11 0.02
CA GLU A 19 10.00 22.37 -1.41
C GLU A 19 9.06 23.48 -1.96
N GLY A 20 8.24 24.11 -1.11
CA GLY A 20 7.30 25.17 -1.49
C GLY A 20 5.96 24.69 -2.05
N VAL A 21 5.70 23.38 -2.00
CA VAL A 21 4.51 22.71 -2.56
C VAL A 21 3.67 22.09 -1.43
N PRO A 22 2.85 22.88 -0.71
CA PRO A 22 2.05 22.35 0.41
C PRO A 22 0.94 21.41 -0.11
N LEU A 23 1.10 20.11 0.16
CA LEU A 23 0.10 19.09 -0.14
C LEU A 23 -0.48 18.50 1.14
N SER A 24 -1.80 18.34 1.19
CA SER A 24 -2.48 17.78 2.36
C SER A 24 -2.29 16.26 2.44
N LEU A 25 -2.34 15.71 3.66
CA LEU A 25 -2.22 14.27 3.88
C LEU A 25 -3.33 13.47 3.19
N SER A 26 -4.57 13.98 3.16
CA SER A 26 -5.67 13.38 2.40
C SER A 26 -5.39 13.42 0.91
N THR A 27 -5.00 14.56 0.33
CA THR A 27 -4.67 14.65 -1.11
C THR A 27 -3.61 13.62 -1.54
N LEU A 28 -2.58 13.37 -0.72
CA LEU A 28 -1.58 12.33 -1.00
C LEU A 28 -2.13 10.90 -0.84
N ALA A 29 -3.09 10.68 0.07
CA ALA A 29 -3.80 9.40 0.20
C ALA A 29 -4.78 9.15 -0.96
N ASP A 30 -5.51 10.17 -1.39
CA ASP A 30 -6.45 10.15 -2.52
C ASP A 30 -5.72 9.80 -3.82
N GLN A 31 -4.51 10.33 -4.02
CA GLN A 31 -3.63 9.96 -5.14
C GLN A 31 -3.23 8.48 -5.11
N VAL A 32 -2.89 7.93 -3.94
CA VAL A 32 -2.58 6.50 -3.79
C VAL A 32 -3.83 5.64 -4.05
N GLY A 33 -5.00 6.06 -3.57
CA GLY A 33 -6.28 5.41 -3.82
C GLY A 33 -6.64 5.40 -5.31
N GLY A 34 -6.55 6.54 -6.00
CA GLY A 34 -6.82 6.65 -7.43
C GLY A 34 -5.90 5.77 -8.28
N VAL A 35 -4.60 5.71 -7.95
CA VAL A 35 -3.66 4.79 -8.61
C VAL A 35 -4.04 3.33 -8.36
N ALA A 36 -4.44 2.96 -7.14
CA ALA A 36 -4.90 1.60 -6.84
C ALA A 36 -6.17 1.23 -7.63
N SER A 37 -7.13 2.14 -7.76
CA SER A 37 -8.33 1.94 -8.59
C SER A 37 -8.01 1.78 -10.08
N VAL A 38 -7.09 2.58 -10.63
CA VAL A 38 -6.65 2.48 -12.03
C VAL A 38 -5.89 1.18 -12.32
N LEU A 39 -5.13 0.66 -11.34
CA LEU A 39 -4.38 -0.58 -11.48
C LEU A 39 -5.19 -1.86 -11.20
N ALA A 40 -6.43 -1.76 -10.71
CA ALA A 40 -7.26 -2.91 -10.37
C ALA A 40 -7.43 -3.96 -11.50
N PRO A 41 -7.58 -3.58 -12.80
CA PRO A 41 -7.64 -4.57 -13.88
C PRO A 41 -6.33 -5.34 -14.11
N LEU A 42 -5.17 -4.75 -13.77
CA LEU A 42 -3.88 -5.43 -13.82
C LEU A 42 -3.69 -6.35 -12.61
N TYR A 43 -4.11 -5.91 -11.42
CA TYR A 43 -4.15 -6.75 -10.22
C TYR A 43 -4.94 -8.04 -10.46
N GLN A 44 -6.16 -7.94 -11.01
CA GLN A 44 -7.01 -9.10 -11.33
C GLN A 44 -6.35 -10.10 -12.29
N ARG A 45 -5.50 -9.63 -13.22
CA ARG A 45 -4.76 -10.51 -14.15
C ARG A 45 -3.56 -11.19 -13.47
N ILE A 46 -2.90 -10.51 -12.53
CA ILE A 46 -1.83 -11.09 -11.71
C ILE A 46 -2.41 -12.12 -10.74
N GLU A 47 -3.50 -11.77 -10.06
CA GLU A 47 -4.26 -12.66 -9.17
C GLU A 47 -4.69 -13.94 -9.89
N ALA A 48 -5.36 -13.83 -11.04
CA ALA A 48 -5.76 -15.00 -11.83
C ALA A 48 -4.57 -15.82 -12.35
N HIS A 49 -3.43 -15.20 -12.65
CA HIS A 49 -2.21 -15.92 -13.06
C HIS A 49 -1.56 -16.69 -11.91
N VAL A 50 -1.47 -16.07 -10.73
CA VAL A 50 -0.91 -16.68 -9.51
C VAL A 50 -1.79 -17.84 -9.06
N LEU A 51 -3.11 -17.62 -8.93
CA LEU A 51 -4.05 -18.64 -8.46
C LEU A 51 -4.26 -19.81 -9.45
N ALA A 52 -3.76 -19.71 -10.69
CA ALA A 52 -3.69 -20.82 -11.65
C ALA A 52 -2.44 -21.70 -11.49
N ALA A 53 -1.71 -21.58 -10.37
CA ALA A 53 -0.56 -22.44 -10.04
C ALA A 53 -0.99 -23.81 -9.48
N GLU A 54 -0.27 -24.86 -9.85
CA GLU A 54 -0.37 -26.18 -9.21
C GLU A 54 0.13 -26.14 -7.75
N ARG A 55 1.10 -25.25 -7.46
CA ARG A 55 1.56 -24.94 -6.11
C ARG A 55 1.70 -23.44 -5.94
N LEU A 56 1.12 -22.91 -4.85
CA LEU A 56 1.34 -21.55 -4.38
C LEU A 56 2.38 -21.56 -3.25
N HIS A 57 3.18 -20.50 -3.16
CA HIS A 57 3.88 -20.13 -1.93
C HIS A 57 3.16 -18.95 -1.30
N GLY A 58 2.87 -19.06 0.01
CA GLY A 58 2.29 -17.98 0.80
C GLY A 58 3.26 -17.49 1.87
N ASP A 59 3.36 -16.18 2.03
CA ASP A 59 3.86 -15.52 3.24
C ASP A 59 2.69 -14.84 3.95
N ASP A 60 2.69 -14.79 5.29
CA ASP A 60 1.73 -13.99 6.06
C ASP A 60 2.41 -13.16 7.15
N THR A 61 3.03 -12.07 6.71
CA THR A 61 3.67 -11.08 7.55
C THR A 61 2.64 -10.40 8.46
N THR A 62 2.82 -10.50 9.78
CA THR A 62 2.04 -9.74 10.76
C THR A 62 2.48 -8.28 10.81
N VAL A 63 1.52 -7.36 10.93
CA VAL A 63 1.81 -5.92 11.08
C VAL A 63 0.96 -5.28 12.19
N PRO A 64 1.51 -4.35 12.98
CA PRO A 64 0.75 -3.57 13.94
C PRO A 64 -0.11 -2.53 13.22
N VAL A 65 -1.40 -2.48 13.56
CA VAL A 65 -2.36 -1.48 13.05
C VAL A 65 -3.01 -0.69 14.18
N LEU A 66 -3.31 0.58 13.90
CA LEU A 66 -4.02 1.45 14.84
C LEU A 66 -5.51 1.07 14.87
N ALA A 67 -6.00 0.66 16.03
CA ALA A 67 -7.42 0.49 16.33
C ALA A 67 -7.85 1.52 17.39
N LYS A 68 -9.15 1.53 17.75
CA LYS A 68 -9.71 2.52 18.70
C LYS A 68 -9.10 2.35 20.10
N GLY A 69 -8.11 3.18 20.42
CA GLY A 69 -7.45 3.22 21.74
C GLY A 69 -6.43 2.11 22.00
N LYS A 70 -6.05 1.32 20.98
CA LYS A 70 -5.09 0.21 21.09
C LYS A 70 -4.40 -0.08 19.75
N THR A 71 -3.32 -0.84 19.80
CA THR A 71 -2.75 -1.50 18.62
C THR A 71 -3.37 -2.89 18.49
N ASP A 72 -3.81 -3.25 17.28
CA ASP A 72 -4.19 -4.62 16.93
C ASP A 72 -3.16 -5.22 15.96
N ILE A 73 -3.14 -6.55 15.82
CA ILE A 73 -2.28 -7.26 14.87
C ILE A 73 -3.10 -7.58 13.63
N ALA A 74 -2.76 -6.96 12.50
CA ALA A 74 -3.22 -7.36 11.18
C ALA A 74 -2.25 -8.35 10.53
N ARG A 75 -2.67 -8.93 9.40
CA ARG A 75 -1.95 -9.94 8.63
C ARG A 75 -1.92 -9.51 7.15
N LEU A 76 -0.77 -9.66 6.51
CA LEU A 76 -0.54 -9.36 5.09
C LEU A 76 -0.14 -10.65 4.39
N TRP A 77 -1.13 -11.33 3.83
CA TRP A 77 -0.90 -12.47 2.94
C TRP A 77 -0.34 -12.00 1.60
N THR A 78 0.77 -12.61 1.17
CA THR A 78 1.26 -12.51 -0.21
C THR A 78 1.35 -13.90 -0.82
N TYR A 79 0.95 -14.02 -2.09
CA TYR A 79 0.93 -15.30 -2.82
C TYR A 79 1.77 -15.18 -4.09
N VAL A 80 2.60 -16.19 -4.34
CA VAL A 80 3.40 -16.32 -5.57
C VAL A 80 3.33 -17.76 -6.13
N ARG A 81 3.80 -17.93 -7.36
CA ARG A 81 3.75 -19.13 -8.20
C ARG A 81 5.16 -19.59 -8.57
#